data_AF-A0A355FTY2-F1
#
_entry.id   AF-A0A355FTY2-F1
#
_cell.length_a   1.000
_cell.length_b   1.000
_cell.length_c   1.000
_cell.angle_alpha   90.00
_cell.angle_beta   90.00
_cell.angle_gamma   90.00
#
_symmetry.space_group_name_H-M   'P 1'
#
loop_
_entity.id
_entity.type
_entity.pdbx_description
1 polymer ?
#
loop_
_entity_poly.entity_id
_entity_poly.type
_entity_poly.pdbx_seq_one_letter_code
_entity_poly.pdbx_strand_id
1 'polypeptide(L)'
;MNPHIRLGMLLVLCHYSFLSIAQRPSSPAVDFLTGDQIHRDLDSLEAWILRIHPSPFVHCSSVDFEQACLNSRETFEGGGSLFAEAQMVARICNTLKDSHTGLSLRSFSNQLGETYGHLPLEIKTVRNQLRISRTYGDSNSMGQEVVAVNGVPARSILGSSLPLVSQEGDAKVARLRVAEKLWNDIAPFVTGSKIGDEVTVQLKNGQSFELLVQTNEEMQELQRQSAEAIHWTEMVDEANNGTSIHLKIGHFHPKNLRLFRRELQRCFRAVKDLSEQNQNFKGLVLDLRGNSGGHISIMAELLPYLTSEAVRIPYGVQIKVSETAKSQLLKRRRGWFLRKEKYDKN
;
A
#
# COMPACT_ATOMS: atom_id res chain seq x y z
N MET A 1 50.91 -81.50 22.74
CA MET A 1 50.18 -81.48 21.46
C MET A 1 50.05 -80.03 21.00
N ASN A 2 50.79 -79.66 19.95
CA ASN A 2 50.62 -78.47 19.12
C ASN A 2 49.37 -78.62 18.23
N PRO A 3 48.95 -77.63 17.41
CA PRO A 3 48.72 -76.19 17.64
C PRO A 3 47.32 -75.80 17.09
N HIS A 4 46.99 -74.50 17.01
CA HIS A 4 46.14 -73.79 16.01
C HIS A 4 45.67 -72.47 16.66
N ILE A 5 46.37 -71.35 16.45
CA ILE A 5 46.18 -70.37 15.36
C ILE A 5 44.76 -69.80 15.30
N ARG A 6 44.63 -68.51 15.67
CA ARG A 6 43.85 -67.42 15.04
C ARG A 6 43.92 -66.22 16.00
N LEU A 7 44.91 -65.34 15.89
CA LEU A 7 44.97 -64.17 15.00
C LEU A 7 43.66 -63.36 15.00
N GLY A 8 43.70 -62.19 15.64
CA GLY A 8 42.60 -61.24 15.69
C GLY A 8 42.90 -60.02 16.55
N MET A 9 43.95 -59.26 16.19
CA MET A 9 44.00 -57.83 16.54
C MET A 9 42.78 -57.17 15.89
N LEU A 10 41.85 -56.64 16.68
CA LEU A 10 40.91 -55.66 16.19
C LEU A 10 41.10 -54.37 16.97
N LEU A 11 41.75 -53.43 16.29
CA LEU A 11 41.81 -52.01 16.58
C LEU A 11 40.40 -51.49 16.94
N VAL A 12 40.25 -50.97 18.15
CA VAL A 12 39.20 -49.99 18.47
C VAL A 12 39.63 -48.67 17.84
N LEU A 13 39.40 -48.55 16.53
CA LEU A 13 39.39 -47.27 15.85
C LEU A 13 38.06 -46.60 16.18
N CYS A 14 38.07 -45.69 17.15
CA CYS A 14 37.05 -44.66 17.33
C CYS A 14 36.91 -43.86 16.03
N HIS A 15 36.13 -44.35 15.07
CA HIS A 15 35.57 -43.53 14.02
C HIS A 15 34.45 -42.72 14.67
N TYR A 16 34.83 -41.54 15.19
CA TYR A 16 33.93 -40.41 15.27
C TYR A 16 33.38 -40.17 13.87
N SER A 17 32.27 -40.83 13.55
CA SER A 17 31.38 -40.40 12.49
C SER A 17 30.67 -39.18 13.06
N PHE A 18 31.36 -38.04 13.03
CA PHE A 18 30.68 -36.76 12.99
C PHE A 18 29.84 -36.80 11.72
N LEU A 19 28.61 -37.30 11.84
CA LEU A 19 27.50 -36.84 11.04
C LEU A 19 27.44 -35.34 11.28
N SER A 20 28.18 -34.61 10.45
CA SER A 20 27.85 -33.24 10.15
C SER A 20 26.45 -33.33 9.56
N ILE A 21 25.44 -33.20 10.43
CA ILE A 21 24.18 -32.61 10.01
C ILE A 21 24.62 -31.22 9.58
N ALA A 22 25.00 -31.12 8.30
CA ALA A 22 24.95 -29.88 7.60
C ALA A 22 23.52 -29.41 7.85
N GLN A 23 23.37 -28.44 8.75
CA GLN A 23 22.21 -27.60 8.76
C GLN A 23 22.15 -27.09 7.34
N ARG A 24 21.31 -27.73 6.51
CA ARG A 24 20.87 -27.12 5.27
C ARG A 24 20.45 -25.73 5.71
N PRO A 25 21.00 -24.64 5.15
CA PRO A 25 20.40 -23.34 5.37
C PRO A 25 18.92 -23.56 5.12
N SER A 26 18.07 -23.17 6.07
CA SER A 26 16.64 -23.14 5.86
C SER A 26 16.46 -22.27 4.62
N SER A 27 16.30 -22.89 3.45
CA SER A 27 15.93 -22.18 2.24
C SER A 27 14.71 -21.34 2.62
N PRO A 28 14.67 -20.05 2.28
CA PRO A 28 13.44 -19.29 2.41
C PRO A 28 12.35 -20.12 1.74
N ALA A 29 11.26 -20.35 2.48
CA ALA A 29 10.16 -21.17 2.03
C ALA A 29 9.61 -20.60 0.71
N VAL A 30 9.92 -21.27 -0.40
CA VAL A 30 9.24 -21.27 -1.70
C VAL A 30 8.55 -19.95 -2.08
N ASP A 31 9.33 -18.94 -2.46
CA ASP A 31 8.85 -17.70 -3.11
C ASP A 31 8.39 -17.93 -4.57
N PHE A 32 8.19 -19.18 -4.99
CA PHE A 32 7.93 -19.59 -6.37
C PHE A 32 6.77 -20.59 -6.47
N LEU A 33 5.78 -20.31 -7.30
CA LEU A 33 4.65 -21.16 -7.56
C LEU A 33 4.79 -21.88 -8.90
N THR A 34 4.30 -23.12 -8.98
CA THR A 34 4.20 -23.85 -10.24
C THR A 34 3.11 -23.25 -11.13
N GLY A 35 3.17 -23.50 -12.44
CA GLY A 35 2.12 -23.09 -13.38
C GLY A 35 0.74 -23.60 -12.97
N ASP A 36 0.64 -24.87 -12.54
CA ASP A 36 -0.60 -25.45 -12.03
C ASP A 36 -1.17 -24.73 -10.79
N GLN A 37 -0.31 -24.23 -9.90
CA GLN A 37 -0.76 -23.46 -8.74
C GLN A 37 -1.34 -22.12 -9.18
N ILE A 38 -0.60 -21.39 -10.03
CA ILE A 38 -1.03 -20.09 -10.55
C ILE A 38 -2.32 -20.23 -11.37
N HIS A 39 -2.45 -21.27 -12.19
CA HIS A 39 -3.66 -21.52 -12.98
C HIS A 39 -4.88 -21.79 -12.11
N ARG A 40 -4.74 -22.53 -11.00
CA ARG A 40 -5.84 -22.74 -10.04
C ARG A 40 -6.26 -21.45 -9.33
N ASP A 41 -5.30 -20.60 -9.00
CA ASP A 41 -5.57 -19.31 -8.36
C ASP A 41 -6.25 -18.35 -9.34
N LEU A 42 -5.84 -18.37 -10.63
CA LEU A 42 -6.51 -17.66 -11.72
C LEU A 42 -7.95 -18.14 -11.94
N ASP A 43 -8.20 -19.45 -11.97
CA ASP A 43 -9.55 -20.02 -12.10
C ASP A 43 -10.46 -19.52 -10.96
N SER A 44 -9.94 -19.52 -9.74
CA SER A 44 -10.66 -19.06 -8.55
C SER A 44 -10.96 -17.57 -8.63
N LEU A 45 -9.97 -16.76 -9.00
CA LEU A 45 -10.11 -15.30 -9.17
C LEU A 45 -11.18 -14.97 -10.22
N GLU A 46 -11.09 -15.57 -11.40
CA GLU A 46 -12.01 -15.36 -12.51
C GLU A 46 -13.45 -15.71 -12.10
N ALA A 47 -13.65 -16.90 -11.53
CA ALA A 47 -14.96 -17.34 -11.04
C ALA A 47 -15.52 -16.42 -9.95
N TRP A 48 -14.67 -15.89 -9.06
CA TRP A 48 -15.10 -14.97 -8.02
C TRP A 48 -15.51 -13.61 -8.55
N ILE A 49 -14.75 -13.04 -9.50
CA ILE A 49 -15.08 -11.77 -10.15
C ILE A 49 -16.45 -11.89 -10.82
N LEU A 50 -16.64 -12.90 -11.69
CA LEU A 50 -17.88 -13.07 -12.45
C LEU A 50 -19.10 -13.30 -11.55
N ARG A 51 -18.91 -13.96 -10.40
CA ARG A 51 -20.00 -14.31 -9.48
C ARG A 51 -20.33 -13.19 -8.49
N ILE A 52 -19.34 -12.47 -7.98
CA ILE A 52 -19.48 -11.60 -6.79
C ILE A 52 -19.45 -10.12 -7.17
N HIS A 53 -18.62 -9.74 -8.14
CA HIS A 53 -18.49 -8.34 -8.53
C HIS A 53 -19.85 -7.80 -8.98
N PRO A 54 -20.33 -6.66 -8.46
CA PRO A 54 -21.68 -6.19 -8.75
C PRO A 54 -21.87 -5.89 -10.24
N SER A 55 -20.85 -5.33 -10.88
CA SER A 55 -20.90 -4.95 -12.30
C SER A 55 -19.50 -4.97 -12.97
N PRO A 56 -18.90 -6.15 -13.22
CA PRO A 56 -17.49 -6.27 -13.64
C PRO A 56 -17.19 -5.62 -15.00
N PHE A 57 -18.20 -5.45 -15.85
CA PHE A 57 -18.05 -4.96 -17.22
C PHE A 57 -18.58 -3.54 -17.42
N VAL A 58 -18.67 -2.73 -16.36
CA VAL A 58 -19.11 -1.32 -16.48
C VAL A 58 -18.07 -0.47 -17.20
N HIS A 59 -16.79 -0.81 -17.05
CA HIS A 59 -15.67 -0.01 -17.58
C HIS A 59 -14.74 -0.77 -18.53
N CYS A 60 -15.02 -2.06 -18.79
CA CYS A 60 -14.33 -2.90 -19.76
C CYS A 60 -15.31 -3.85 -20.45
N SER A 61 -14.93 -4.41 -21.59
CA SER A 61 -15.70 -5.50 -22.18
C SER A 61 -15.37 -6.84 -21.51
N SER A 62 -16.25 -7.83 -21.67
CA SER A 62 -15.96 -9.21 -21.25
C SER A 62 -14.78 -9.80 -22.01
N VAL A 63 -14.60 -9.40 -23.28
CA VAL A 63 -13.48 -9.83 -24.13
C VAL A 63 -12.15 -9.32 -23.61
N ASP A 64 -12.07 -8.06 -23.17
CA ASP A 64 -10.85 -7.50 -22.59
C ASP A 64 -10.43 -8.26 -21.32
N PHE A 65 -11.41 -8.60 -20.48
CA PHE A 65 -11.18 -9.35 -19.25
C PHE A 65 -10.75 -10.80 -19.53
N GLU A 66 -11.45 -11.50 -20.43
CA GLU A 66 -11.09 -12.86 -20.85
C GLU A 66 -9.69 -12.90 -21.45
N GLN A 67 -9.35 -11.95 -22.32
CA GLN A 67 -8.02 -11.85 -22.90
C GLN A 67 -6.94 -11.59 -21.84
N ALA A 68 -7.22 -10.78 -20.82
CA ALA A 68 -6.29 -10.56 -19.71
C ALA A 68 -6.04 -11.85 -18.92
N CYS A 69 -7.08 -12.66 -18.69
CA CYS A 69 -6.95 -13.98 -18.05
C CYS A 69 -6.14 -14.95 -18.92
N LEU A 70 -6.46 -15.06 -20.22
CA LEU A 70 -5.76 -15.94 -21.16
C LEU A 70 -4.27 -15.61 -21.27
N ASN A 71 -3.93 -14.35 -21.51
CA ASN A 71 -2.54 -13.89 -21.58
C ASN A 71 -1.77 -14.19 -20.29
N SER A 72 -2.44 -14.10 -19.13
CA SER A 72 -1.83 -14.41 -17.84
C SER A 72 -1.57 -15.91 -17.68
N ARG A 73 -2.47 -16.77 -18.13
CA ARG A 73 -2.26 -18.23 -18.12
C ARG A 73 -1.05 -18.63 -18.96
N GLU A 74 -0.93 -18.08 -20.17
CA GLU A 74 0.19 -18.33 -21.07
C GLU A 74 1.52 -17.83 -20.48
N THR A 75 1.54 -16.60 -19.95
CA THR A 75 2.75 -15.98 -19.38
C THR A 75 3.30 -16.80 -18.21
N PHE A 76 2.43 -17.43 -17.41
CA PHE A 76 2.79 -18.14 -16.18
C PHE A 76 2.69 -19.67 -16.30
N GLU A 77 2.66 -20.22 -17.51
CA GLU A 77 2.63 -21.67 -17.75
C GLU A 77 3.82 -22.39 -17.07
N GLY A 78 5.01 -21.77 -17.09
CA GLY A 78 6.21 -22.28 -16.43
C GLY A 78 6.29 -22.01 -14.92
N GLY A 79 5.28 -21.38 -14.32
CA GLY A 79 5.33 -20.87 -12.95
C GLY A 79 5.96 -19.49 -12.83
N GLY A 80 6.06 -18.98 -11.60
CA GLY A 80 6.56 -17.64 -11.33
C GLY A 80 6.73 -17.35 -9.84
N SER A 81 7.35 -16.23 -9.51
CA SER A 81 7.45 -15.81 -8.12
C SER A 81 6.11 -15.31 -7.57
N LEU A 82 5.92 -15.37 -6.25
CA LEU A 82 4.74 -14.80 -5.58
C LEU A 82 4.55 -13.31 -5.92
N PHE A 83 5.64 -12.56 -6.10
CA PHE A 83 5.59 -11.16 -6.52
C PHE A 83 5.07 -11.02 -7.96
N ALA A 84 5.55 -11.87 -8.87
CA ALA A 84 5.10 -11.85 -10.26
C ALA A 84 3.63 -12.25 -10.38
N GLU A 85 3.19 -13.24 -9.60
CA GLU A 85 1.79 -13.61 -9.48
C GLU A 85 0.94 -12.46 -8.92
N ALA A 86 1.38 -11.79 -7.86
CA ALA A 86 0.68 -10.62 -7.32
C ALA A 86 0.52 -9.53 -8.39
N GLN A 87 1.57 -9.23 -9.16
CA GLN A 87 1.47 -8.28 -10.27
C GLN A 87 0.51 -8.74 -11.36
N MET A 88 0.46 -10.04 -11.66
CA MET A 88 -0.48 -10.63 -12.62
C MET A 88 -1.94 -10.48 -12.14
N VAL A 89 -2.25 -10.92 -10.92
CA VAL A 89 -3.58 -10.78 -10.31
C VAL A 89 -4.03 -9.32 -10.32
N ALA A 90 -3.16 -8.40 -9.92
CA ALA A 90 -3.47 -6.98 -9.93
C ALA A 90 -3.71 -6.43 -11.34
N ARG A 91 -2.98 -6.89 -12.36
CA ARG A 91 -3.20 -6.50 -13.77
C ARG A 91 -4.55 -6.97 -14.28
N ILE A 92 -4.97 -8.21 -13.96
CA ILE A 92 -6.29 -8.72 -14.32
C ILE A 92 -7.37 -7.85 -13.69
N CYS A 93 -7.32 -7.63 -12.38
CA CYS A 93 -8.29 -6.78 -11.67
C CYS A 93 -8.31 -5.34 -12.21
N ASN A 94 -7.15 -4.79 -12.58
CA ASN A 94 -7.04 -3.46 -13.17
C ASN A 94 -7.77 -3.31 -14.51
N THR A 95 -8.04 -4.40 -15.23
CA THR A 95 -8.85 -4.39 -16.46
C THR A 95 -10.27 -3.91 -16.17
N LEU A 96 -10.82 -4.24 -14.99
CA LEU A 96 -12.17 -3.84 -14.57
C LEU A 96 -12.29 -2.33 -14.30
N LYS A 97 -11.16 -1.64 -14.11
CA LYS A 97 -11.07 -0.22 -13.71
C LYS A 97 -11.94 0.13 -12.48
N ASP A 98 -12.01 -0.79 -11.52
CA ASP A 98 -12.61 -0.57 -10.20
C ASP A 98 -11.53 -0.60 -9.11
N SER A 99 -11.37 0.50 -8.36
CA SER A 99 -10.38 0.55 -7.28
C SER A 99 -10.70 -0.34 -6.08
N HIS A 100 -11.92 -0.85 -5.99
CA HIS A 100 -12.38 -1.74 -4.91
C HIS A 100 -12.19 -3.22 -5.23
N THR A 101 -11.79 -3.54 -6.46
CA THR A 101 -11.49 -4.91 -6.89
C THR A 101 -10.00 -5.00 -7.24
N GLY A 102 -9.22 -5.66 -6.37
CA GLY A 102 -7.78 -5.79 -6.55
C GLY A 102 -7.09 -6.46 -5.38
N LEU A 103 -5.77 -6.41 -5.36
CA LEU A 103 -4.99 -6.87 -4.22
C LEU A 103 -5.25 -6.00 -2.99
N SER A 104 -5.26 -6.62 -1.82
CA SER A 104 -5.22 -5.90 -0.55
C SER A 104 -3.85 -5.26 -0.37
N LEU A 105 -3.66 -4.04 -0.90
CA LEU A 105 -2.40 -3.30 -0.83
C LEU A 105 -1.89 -3.16 0.61
N ARG A 106 -2.79 -2.98 1.58
CA ARG A 106 -2.42 -2.92 3.01
C ARG A 106 -1.83 -4.23 3.50
N SER A 107 -2.47 -5.37 3.17
CA SER A 107 -1.96 -6.68 3.60
C SER A 107 -0.63 -6.99 2.94
N PHE A 108 -0.53 -6.67 1.65
CA PHE A 108 0.68 -6.84 0.86
C PHE A 108 1.85 -5.98 1.41
N SER A 109 1.61 -4.69 1.60
CA SER A 109 2.56 -3.74 2.20
C SER A 109 3.01 -4.17 3.60
N ASN A 110 2.07 -4.60 4.46
CA ASN A 110 2.42 -5.09 5.79
C ASN A 110 3.32 -6.33 5.73
N GLN A 111 3.04 -7.30 4.85
CA GLN A 111 3.83 -8.51 4.69
C GLN A 111 5.22 -8.23 4.12
N LEU A 112 5.32 -7.32 3.13
CA LEU A 112 6.61 -6.83 2.64
C LEU A 112 7.38 -6.16 3.77
N GLY A 113 6.73 -5.28 4.54
CA GLY A 113 7.32 -4.59 5.68
C GLY A 113 7.79 -5.51 6.80
N GLU A 114 7.09 -6.63 7.04
CA GLU A 114 7.52 -7.66 8.00
C GLU A 114 8.79 -8.39 7.55
N THR A 115 9.01 -8.51 6.24
CA THR A 115 10.10 -9.32 5.66
C THR A 115 11.31 -8.48 5.28
N TYR A 116 11.09 -7.34 4.63
CA TYR A 116 12.12 -6.48 4.02
C TYR A 116 12.20 -5.10 4.67
N GLY A 117 11.18 -4.67 5.41
CA GLY A 117 11.09 -3.32 5.97
C GLY A 117 10.71 -2.25 4.95
N HIS A 118 10.94 -0.99 5.31
CA HIS A 118 10.49 0.19 4.56
C HIS A 118 11.58 1.25 4.47
N LEU A 119 11.57 2.03 3.39
CA LEU A 119 12.36 3.26 3.34
C LEU A 119 11.59 4.43 3.96
N PRO A 120 12.19 5.16 4.91
CA PRO A 120 11.59 6.33 5.53
C PRO A 120 11.75 7.57 4.63
N LEU A 121 11.22 7.50 3.42
CA LEU A 121 11.33 8.52 2.38
C LEU A 121 10.07 8.51 1.51
N GLU A 122 9.30 9.59 1.39
CA GLU A 122 8.18 9.65 0.44
C GLU A 122 8.58 10.40 -0.83
N ILE A 123 8.25 9.83 -1.99
CA ILE A 123 8.51 10.44 -3.30
C ILE A 123 7.23 10.97 -3.96
N LYS A 124 7.40 11.94 -4.87
CA LYS A 124 6.37 12.39 -5.80
C LYS A 124 6.94 12.58 -7.19
N THR A 125 6.17 12.18 -8.18
CA THR A 125 6.45 12.46 -9.59
C THR A 125 6.02 13.89 -9.91
N VAL A 126 6.98 14.70 -10.33
CA VAL A 126 6.78 16.09 -10.79
C VAL A 126 7.54 16.27 -12.08
N ARG A 127 6.85 16.61 -13.17
CA ARG A 127 7.45 16.75 -14.51
C ARG A 127 8.34 15.55 -14.88
N ASN A 128 7.84 14.34 -14.63
CA ASN A 128 8.53 13.07 -14.87
C ASN A 128 9.78 12.84 -13.98
N GLN A 129 10.00 13.61 -12.92
CA GLN A 129 11.10 13.41 -11.97
C GLN A 129 10.55 12.87 -10.66
N LEU A 130 11.17 11.83 -10.10
CA LEU A 130 10.82 11.31 -8.77
C LEU A 130 11.53 12.17 -7.73
N ARG A 131 10.80 13.08 -7.11
CA ARG A 131 11.34 14.04 -6.14
C ARG A 131 10.96 13.66 -4.72
N ILE A 132 11.88 13.88 -3.80
CA ILE A 132 11.64 13.68 -2.37
C ILE A 132 10.59 14.69 -1.91
N SER A 133 9.46 14.19 -1.43
CA SER A 133 8.36 14.99 -0.89
C SER A 133 8.24 14.94 0.62
N ARG A 134 8.89 13.94 1.23
CA ARG A 134 9.10 13.82 2.67
C ARG A 134 10.31 12.92 2.89
N THR A 135 11.09 13.22 3.92
CA THR A 135 12.19 12.39 4.39
C THR A 135 12.16 12.41 5.91
N TYR A 136 12.53 11.30 6.54
CA TYR A 136 12.76 11.25 7.98
C TYR A 136 14.27 11.18 8.31
N GLY A 137 15.13 11.38 7.31
CA GLY A 137 16.57 11.62 7.44
C GLY A 137 16.92 13.10 7.26
N ASP A 138 17.95 13.38 6.45
CA ASP A 138 18.40 14.77 6.19
C ASP A 138 17.35 15.59 5.44
N SER A 139 16.86 16.66 6.07
CA SER A 139 15.86 17.58 5.53
C SER A 139 16.34 18.35 4.29
N ASN A 140 17.66 18.48 4.08
CA ASN A 140 18.23 19.12 2.88
C ASN A 140 17.97 18.31 1.59
N SER A 141 17.60 17.04 1.72
CA SER A 141 17.25 16.19 0.57
C SER A 141 15.85 16.50 -0.02
N MET A 142 15.02 17.27 0.68
CA MET A 142 13.67 17.63 0.24
C MET A 142 13.66 18.31 -1.13
N GLY A 143 12.77 17.86 -2.01
CA GLY A 143 12.59 18.39 -3.36
C GLY A 143 13.64 17.94 -4.38
N GLN A 144 14.72 17.27 -3.96
CA GLN A 144 15.74 16.72 -4.84
C GLN A 144 15.22 15.49 -5.60
N GLU A 145 15.76 15.26 -6.79
CA GLU A 145 15.38 14.12 -7.65
C GLU A 145 16.18 12.87 -7.25
N VAL A 146 15.47 11.80 -6.90
CA VAL A 146 16.02 10.46 -6.65
C VAL A 146 16.20 9.76 -7.99
N VAL A 147 17.42 9.32 -8.28
CA VAL A 147 17.74 8.58 -9.51
C VAL A 147 17.86 7.08 -9.28
N ALA A 148 18.35 6.67 -8.10
CA ALA A 148 18.50 5.27 -7.76
C ALA A 148 18.59 5.05 -6.24
N VAL A 149 18.34 3.80 -5.82
CA VAL A 149 18.53 3.30 -4.45
C VAL A 149 19.36 2.04 -4.55
N ASN A 150 20.51 1.97 -3.87
CA ASN A 150 21.46 0.85 -3.99
C ASN A 150 21.78 0.48 -5.46
N GLY A 151 21.85 1.49 -6.35
CA GLY A 151 22.12 1.29 -7.78
C GLY A 151 20.91 0.85 -8.60
N VAL A 152 19.77 0.49 -7.98
CA VAL A 152 18.52 0.21 -8.69
C VAL A 152 17.86 1.52 -9.12
N PRO A 153 17.54 1.73 -10.41
CA PRO A 153 16.89 2.96 -10.86
C PRO A 153 15.56 3.22 -10.14
N ALA A 154 15.38 4.43 -9.60
CA ALA A 154 14.19 4.80 -8.83
C ALA A 154 12.89 4.64 -9.64
N ARG A 155 12.96 4.88 -10.96
CA ARG A 155 11.87 4.64 -11.91
C ARG A 155 11.51 3.16 -12.06
N SER A 156 12.49 2.26 -12.00
CA SER A 156 12.24 0.82 -12.06
C SER A 156 11.49 0.35 -10.81
N ILE A 157 11.85 0.87 -9.64
CA ILE A 157 11.12 0.61 -8.38
C ILE A 157 9.66 1.08 -8.51
N LEU A 158 9.41 2.29 -9.03
CA LEU A 158 8.05 2.78 -9.28
C LEU A 158 7.30 1.92 -10.33
N GLY A 159 8.01 1.47 -11.35
CA GLY A 159 7.51 0.54 -12.36
C GLY A 159 7.06 -0.80 -11.77
N SER A 160 7.71 -1.27 -10.71
CA SER A 160 7.32 -2.47 -9.95
C SER A 160 6.07 -2.24 -9.08
N SER A 161 5.86 -1.02 -8.58
CA SER A 161 4.69 -0.66 -7.77
C SER A 161 3.42 -0.47 -8.60
N LEU A 162 3.52 0.13 -9.79
CA LEU A 162 2.36 0.52 -10.62
C LEU A 162 1.38 -0.63 -10.95
N PRO A 163 1.84 -1.85 -11.31
CA PRO A 163 0.95 -2.97 -11.60
C PRO A 163 0.10 -3.40 -10.41
N LEU A 164 0.61 -3.27 -9.18
CA LEU A 164 -0.03 -3.74 -7.95
C LEU A 164 -1.19 -2.86 -7.51
N VAL A 165 -1.20 -1.60 -7.95
CA VAL A 165 -2.18 -0.61 -7.53
C VAL A 165 -3.42 -0.66 -8.42
N SER A 166 -4.58 -0.74 -7.77
CA SER A 166 -5.90 -0.72 -8.42
C SER A 166 -6.16 0.57 -9.20
N GLN A 167 -6.92 0.46 -10.29
CA GLN A 167 -7.32 1.55 -11.18
C GLN A 167 -8.79 1.91 -10.94
N GLU A 168 -9.11 3.19 -10.71
CA GLU A 168 -10.49 3.69 -10.71
C GLU A 168 -10.77 4.43 -12.02
N GLY A 169 -11.67 3.90 -12.87
CA GLY A 169 -11.96 4.47 -14.18
C GLY A 169 -10.68 4.84 -14.96
N ASP A 170 -10.60 6.07 -15.45
CA ASP A 170 -9.40 6.61 -16.12
C ASP A 170 -8.54 7.52 -15.22
N ALA A 171 -8.64 7.39 -13.89
CA ALA A 171 -7.90 8.19 -12.91
C ALA A 171 -6.41 7.82 -12.79
N LYS A 172 -5.65 7.92 -13.89
CA LYS A 172 -4.23 7.54 -13.98
C LYS A 172 -3.35 8.25 -12.95
N VAL A 173 -3.65 9.53 -12.66
CA VAL A 173 -2.90 10.31 -11.67
C VAL A 173 -3.12 9.76 -10.26
N ALA A 174 -4.35 9.38 -9.91
CA ALA A 174 -4.64 8.80 -8.58
C ALA A 174 -3.89 7.48 -8.39
N ARG A 175 -3.89 6.62 -9.42
CA ARG A 175 -3.10 5.38 -9.44
C ARG A 175 -1.61 5.65 -9.25
N LEU A 176 -1.05 6.63 -9.96
CA LEU A 176 0.35 7.04 -9.76
C LEU A 176 0.62 7.49 -8.32
N ARG A 177 -0.28 8.28 -7.70
CA ARG A 177 -0.11 8.73 -6.31
C ARG A 177 -0.13 7.59 -5.29
N VAL A 178 -0.87 6.52 -5.56
CA VAL A 178 -0.86 5.34 -4.68
C VAL A 178 0.40 4.51 -4.92
N ALA A 179 0.85 4.39 -6.18
CA ALA A 179 2.12 3.71 -6.50
C ALA A 179 3.33 4.43 -5.88
N GLU A 180 3.33 5.77 -5.85
CA GLU A 180 4.34 6.59 -5.16
C GLU A 180 4.41 6.28 -3.66
N LYS A 181 3.29 5.93 -3.01
CA LYS A 181 3.29 5.52 -1.59
C LYS A 181 3.85 4.11 -1.42
N LEU A 182 3.46 3.19 -2.29
CA LEU A 182 3.92 1.80 -2.27
C LEU A 182 5.41 1.66 -2.66
N TRP A 183 5.97 2.67 -3.33
CA TRP A 183 7.38 2.73 -3.69
C TRP A 183 8.30 2.48 -2.48
N ASN A 184 7.94 3.04 -1.33
CA ASN A 184 8.70 2.95 -0.08
C ASN A 184 8.78 1.52 0.45
N ASP A 185 7.70 0.76 0.27
CA ASP A 185 7.55 -0.61 0.75
C ASP A 185 8.22 -1.61 -0.21
N ILE A 186 8.27 -1.25 -1.50
CA ILE A 186 8.86 -2.08 -2.56
C ILE A 186 10.36 -1.85 -2.71
N ALA A 187 10.87 -0.66 -2.38
CA ALA A 187 12.28 -0.34 -2.56
C ALA A 187 13.21 -1.34 -1.86
N PRO A 188 13.06 -1.67 -0.55
CA PRO A 188 13.93 -2.64 0.12
C PRO A 188 13.85 -4.03 -0.50
N PHE A 189 12.65 -4.47 -0.88
CA PHE A 189 12.43 -5.74 -1.57
C PHE A 189 13.21 -5.81 -2.91
N VAL A 190 13.11 -4.78 -3.74
CA VAL A 190 13.76 -4.76 -5.07
C VAL A 190 15.27 -4.59 -4.96
N THR A 191 15.76 -3.88 -3.94
CA THR A 191 17.20 -3.72 -3.69
C THR A 191 17.81 -4.92 -2.95
N GLY A 192 16.99 -5.87 -2.50
CA GLY A 192 17.43 -7.02 -1.69
C GLY A 192 17.84 -6.65 -0.26
N SER A 193 17.44 -5.47 0.21
CA SER A 193 17.73 -4.95 1.55
C SER A 193 16.77 -5.52 2.58
N LYS A 194 17.22 -5.53 3.84
CA LYS A 194 16.46 -6.02 5.00
C LYS A 194 16.34 -4.93 6.06
N ILE A 195 15.45 -5.17 7.02
CA ILE A 195 15.28 -4.33 8.20
C ILE A 195 16.64 -4.13 8.89
N GLY A 196 16.99 -2.87 9.16
CA GLY A 196 18.26 -2.50 9.78
C GLY A 196 19.44 -2.34 8.82
N ASP A 197 19.29 -2.67 7.54
CA ASP A 197 20.31 -2.34 6.54
C ASP A 197 20.31 -0.82 6.26
N GLU A 198 21.48 -0.28 5.93
CA GLU A 198 21.61 1.06 5.35
C GLU A 198 21.48 0.97 3.82
N VAL A 199 20.69 1.87 3.24
CA VAL A 199 20.56 2.00 1.78
C VAL A 199 21.06 3.35 1.30
N THR A 200 21.84 3.31 0.22
CA THR A 200 22.34 4.51 -0.43
C THR A 200 21.30 5.04 -1.40
N VAL A 201 20.77 6.22 -1.11
CA VAL A 201 19.89 6.97 -2.01
C VAL A 201 20.74 7.90 -2.87
N GLN A 202 20.73 7.69 -4.20
CA GLN A 202 21.46 8.52 -5.16
C GLN A 202 20.56 9.62 -5.72
N LEU A 203 21.08 10.84 -5.72
CA LEU A 203 20.40 12.04 -6.21
C LEU A 203 20.93 12.49 -7.58
N LYS A 204 20.10 13.19 -8.34
CA LYS A 204 20.45 13.64 -9.69
C LYS A 204 21.66 14.59 -9.75
N ASN A 205 21.93 15.32 -8.68
CA ASN A 205 23.05 16.24 -8.57
C ASN A 205 24.40 15.54 -8.26
N GLY A 206 24.42 14.20 -8.20
CA GLY A 206 25.60 13.40 -7.90
C GLY A 206 25.86 13.18 -6.41
N GLN A 207 25.07 13.79 -5.53
CA GLN A 207 25.13 13.51 -4.10
C GLN A 207 24.41 12.20 -3.76
N SER A 208 24.75 11.63 -2.62
CA SER A 208 24.05 10.50 -2.03
C SER A 208 23.94 10.66 -0.52
N PHE A 209 22.96 9.99 0.06
CA PHE A 209 22.82 9.88 1.51
C PHE A 209 22.31 8.49 1.87
N GLU A 210 22.58 8.08 3.11
CA GLU A 210 22.17 6.79 3.64
C GLU A 210 20.84 6.90 4.39
N LEU A 211 20.01 5.88 4.26
CA LEU A 211 18.79 5.70 5.05
C LEU A 211 18.75 4.31 5.65
N LEU A 212 18.36 4.24 6.92
CA LEU A 212 18.13 2.97 7.60
C LEU A 212 16.75 2.41 7.23
N VAL A 213 16.70 1.14 6.81
CA VAL A 213 15.46 0.43 6.54
C VAL A 213 14.70 0.18 7.84
N GLN A 214 13.47 0.69 7.91
CA GLN A 214 12.62 0.71 9.11
C GLN A 214 11.64 -0.47 9.15
N THR A 215 11.23 -0.85 10.36
CA THR A 215 10.12 -1.77 10.63
C THR A 215 8.75 -1.15 10.35
N ASN A 216 7.71 -1.98 10.35
CA ASN A 216 6.31 -1.52 10.30
C ASN A 216 5.97 -0.58 11.47
N GLU A 217 6.41 -0.92 12.69
CA GLU A 217 6.13 -0.15 13.90
C GLU A 217 6.77 1.24 13.86
N GLU A 218 8.05 1.30 13.47
CA GLU A 218 8.80 2.56 13.34
C GLU A 218 8.17 3.47 12.29
N MET A 219 7.84 2.94 11.11
CA MET A 219 7.14 3.70 10.07
C MET A 219 5.78 4.22 10.52
N GLN A 220 5.02 3.42 11.28
CA GLN A 220 3.73 3.85 11.82
C GLN A 220 3.87 4.98 12.85
N GLU A 221 4.95 5.00 13.64
CA GLU A 221 5.24 6.08 14.57
C GLU A 221 5.62 7.37 13.81
N LEU A 222 6.54 7.27 12.84
CA LEU A 222 6.95 8.38 11.97
C LEU A 222 5.77 9.01 11.21
N GLN A 223 4.84 8.19 10.74
CA GLN A 223 3.64 8.67 10.05
C GLN A 223 2.60 9.28 11.00
N ARG A 224 2.47 8.76 12.23
CA ARG A 224 1.51 9.25 13.24
C ARG A 224 1.74 10.71 13.62
N GLN A 225 3.00 11.15 13.59
CA GLN A 225 3.38 12.53 13.90
C GLN A 225 2.95 13.53 12.80
N SER A 226 2.46 13.07 11.64
CA SER A 226 2.34 13.91 10.43
C SER A 226 0.92 14.10 9.86
N ALA A 227 -0.12 13.45 10.40
CA ALA A 227 -1.43 13.37 9.72
C ALA A 227 -2.61 13.83 10.59
N GLU A 228 -2.84 15.14 10.67
CA GLU A 228 -4.12 15.69 11.13
C GLU A 228 -5.23 15.38 10.11
N ALA A 229 -6.41 14.98 10.61
CA ALA A 229 -7.57 14.70 9.75
C ALA A 229 -8.13 15.98 9.10
N ILE A 230 -8.03 17.10 9.81
CA ILE A 230 -8.52 18.41 9.39
C ILE A 230 -7.60 19.48 10.00
N HIS A 231 -7.26 20.48 9.20
CA HIS A 231 -6.48 21.64 9.61
C HIS A 231 -6.93 22.84 8.78
N TRP A 232 -6.95 24.03 9.37
CA TRP A 232 -7.21 25.24 8.60
C TRP A 232 -6.41 26.42 9.12
N THR A 233 -6.07 27.32 8.20
CA THR A 233 -5.31 28.55 8.47
C THR A 233 -5.89 29.70 7.67
N GLU A 234 -5.68 30.91 8.20
CA GLU A 234 -5.86 32.13 7.43
C GLU A 234 -4.62 32.39 6.57
N MET A 235 -4.84 32.75 5.31
CA MET A 235 -3.80 33.15 4.37
C MET A 235 -4.02 34.60 3.98
N VAL A 236 -2.99 35.42 4.16
CA VAL A 236 -3.00 36.83 3.77
C VAL A 236 -2.13 36.99 2.53
N ASP A 237 -2.72 37.53 1.46
CA ASP A 237 -2.00 38.00 0.30
C ASP A 237 -1.51 39.42 0.58
N GLU A 238 -0.23 39.54 0.93
CA GLU A 238 0.42 40.82 1.26
C GLU A 238 0.38 41.81 0.08
N ALA A 239 0.36 41.34 -1.17
CA ALA A 239 0.38 42.21 -2.34
C ALA A 239 -0.95 42.94 -2.57
N ASN A 240 -2.06 42.28 -2.24
CA ASN A 240 -3.41 42.80 -2.48
C ASN A 240 -4.21 43.02 -1.20
N ASN A 241 -3.60 42.82 -0.02
CA ASN A 241 -4.22 42.81 1.31
C ASN A 241 -5.43 41.86 1.42
N GLY A 242 -5.45 40.80 0.62
CA GLY A 242 -6.59 39.90 0.48
C GLY A 242 -6.50 38.72 1.45
N THR A 243 -7.60 38.39 2.11
CA THR A 243 -7.64 37.27 3.05
C THR A 243 -8.35 36.07 2.46
N SER A 244 -7.77 34.87 2.57
CA SER A 244 -8.43 33.60 2.25
C SER A 244 -8.33 32.64 3.44
N ILE A 245 -9.27 31.70 3.53
CA ILE A 245 -9.15 30.56 4.46
C ILE A 245 -8.67 29.35 3.68
N HIS A 246 -7.61 28.67 4.14
CA HIS A 246 -7.19 27.38 3.62
C HIS A 246 -7.68 26.28 4.54
N LEU A 247 -8.60 25.44 4.07
CA LEU A 247 -9.11 24.28 4.80
C LEU A 247 -8.56 23.01 4.15
N LYS A 248 -7.70 22.29 4.85
CA LYS A 248 -7.20 20.98 4.43
C LYS A 248 -7.95 19.87 5.16
N ILE A 249 -8.54 18.94 4.39
CA ILE A 249 -9.12 17.71 4.92
C ILE A 249 -8.30 16.53 4.41
N GLY A 250 -7.51 15.92 5.31
CA GLY A 250 -6.60 14.84 4.98
C GLY A 250 -7.28 13.48 4.82
N HIS A 251 -8.41 13.23 5.49
CA HIS A 251 -9.22 12.01 5.35
C HIS A 251 -10.56 12.14 6.10
N PHE A 252 -11.55 11.34 5.72
CA PHE A 252 -12.89 11.29 6.33
C PHE A 252 -13.08 10.09 7.29
N HIS A 253 -12.01 9.68 7.97
CA HIS A 253 -12.02 8.66 9.03
C HIS A 253 -11.26 9.12 10.30
N PRO A 254 -11.59 10.30 10.85
CA PRO A 254 -10.87 10.86 11.98
C PRO A 254 -10.91 9.94 13.21
N LYS A 255 -9.79 9.81 13.93
CA LYS A 255 -9.75 9.11 15.23
C LYS A 255 -10.69 9.76 16.26
N ASN A 256 -10.85 11.10 16.18
CA ASN A 256 -11.73 11.87 17.05
C ASN A 256 -12.73 12.68 16.22
N LEU A 257 -13.93 12.13 16.03
CA LEU A 257 -15.01 12.75 15.27
C LEU A 257 -15.49 14.07 15.89
N ARG A 258 -15.47 14.21 17.22
CA ARG A 258 -15.88 15.45 17.89
C ARG A 258 -14.92 16.58 17.59
N LEU A 259 -13.62 16.30 17.63
CA LEU A 259 -12.59 17.27 17.26
C LEU A 259 -12.75 17.69 15.81
N PHE A 260 -12.93 16.72 14.91
CA PHE A 260 -13.15 16.99 13.48
C PHE A 260 -14.32 17.96 13.25
N ARG A 261 -15.49 17.66 13.83
CA ARG A 261 -16.69 18.51 13.75
C ARG A 261 -16.44 19.91 14.31
N ARG A 262 -15.75 19.99 15.44
CA ARG A 262 -15.44 21.27 16.08
C ARG A 262 -14.55 22.14 15.19
N GLU A 263 -13.51 21.56 14.60
CA GLU A 263 -12.60 22.31 13.72
C GLU A 263 -13.30 22.71 12.41
N LEU A 264 -14.13 21.83 11.84
CA LEU A 264 -14.96 22.16 10.68
C LEU A 264 -15.88 23.36 10.96
N GLN A 265 -16.59 23.32 12.08
CA GLN A 265 -17.46 24.42 12.53
C GLN A 265 -16.68 25.72 12.79
N ARG A 266 -15.47 25.64 13.37
CA ARG A 266 -14.61 26.80 13.63
C ARG A 266 -14.16 27.45 12.32
N CYS A 267 -13.72 26.64 11.36
CA CYS A 267 -13.31 27.10 10.04
C CYS A 267 -14.44 27.87 9.35
N PHE A 268 -15.64 27.30 9.27
CA PHE A 268 -16.76 27.95 8.58
C PHE A 268 -17.35 29.15 9.33
N ARG A 269 -17.23 29.21 10.66
CA ARG A 269 -17.48 30.45 11.40
C ARG A 269 -16.50 31.55 11.01
N ALA A 270 -15.19 31.24 10.94
CA ALA A 270 -14.19 32.21 10.52
C ALA A 270 -14.42 32.69 9.07
N VAL A 271 -14.78 31.77 8.15
CA VAL A 271 -15.18 32.13 6.78
C VAL A 271 -16.37 33.11 6.79
N LYS A 272 -17.40 32.82 7.59
CA LYS A 272 -18.57 33.68 7.72
C LYS A 272 -18.19 35.07 8.27
N ASP A 273 -17.49 35.11 9.40
CA ASP A 273 -17.06 36.34 10.06
C ASP A 273 -16.23 37.22 9.11
N LEU A 274 -15.26 36.63 8.38
CA LEU A 274 -14.46 37.34 7.39
C LEU A 274 -15.30 37.83 6.21
N SER A 275 -16.25 37.02 5.73
CA SER A 275 -17.13 37.42 4.62
C SER A 275 -18.06 38.58 4.98
N GLU A 276 -18.43 38.73 6.26
CA GLU A 276 -19.28 39.82 6.76
C GLU A 276 -18.46 41.07 7.13
N GLN A 277 -17.22 40.92 7.63
CA GLN A 277 -16.42 42.02 8.18
C GLN A 277 -15.39 42.60 7.20
N ASN A 278 -14.89 41.81 6.25
CA ASN A 278 -13.75 42.20 5.41
C ASN A 278 -14.17 42.37 3.94
N GLN A 279 -14.11 43.61 3.44
CA GLN A 279 -14.35 43.91 2.01
C GLN A 279 -13.34 43.25 1.06
N ASN A 280 -12.25 42.67 1.59
CA ASN A 280 -11.19 42.03 0.82
C ASN A 280 -11.02 40.53 1.09
N PHE A 281 -12.05 39.87 1.67
CA PHE A 281 -12.09 38.41 1.75
C PHE A 281 -12.22 37.80 0.34
N LYS A 282 -11.32 36.88 0.00
CA LYS A 282 -11.21 36.25 -1.32
C LYS A 282 -11.87 34.88 -1.39
N GLY A 283 -12.14 34.24 -0.25
CA GLY A 283 -12.89 32.99 -0.18
C GLY A 283 -12.18 31.86 0.57
N LEU A 284 -12.68 30.65 0.33
CA LEU A 284 -12.22 29.39 0.94
C LEU A 284 -11.48 28.55 -0.10
N VAL A 285 -10.26 28.14 0.22
CA VAL A 285 -9.51 27.11 -0.49
C VAL A 285 -9.71 25.79 0.23
N LEU A 286 -10.59 24.93 -0.31
CA LEU A 286 -10.77 23.56 0.17
C LEU A 286 -9.75 22.61 -0.47
N ASP A 287 -8.78 22.16 0.32
CA ASP A 287 -7.72 21.26 -0.11
C ASP A 287 -8.02 19.81 0.28
N LEU A 288 -8.47 19.04 -0.72
CA LEU A 288 -8.71 17.60 -0.63
C LEU A 288 -7.56 16.78 -1.26
N ARG A 289 -6.44 17.40 -1.63
CA ARG A 289 -5.34 16.69 -2.29
C ARG A 289 -4.71 15.70 -1.31
N GLY A 290 -4.53 14.47 -1.78
CA GLY A 290 -3.99 13.38 -0.95
C GLY A 290 -5.00 12.78 0.04
N ASN A 291 -6.26 13.21 0.00
CA ASN A 291 -7.33 12.63 0.81
C ASN A 291 -7.68 11.21 0.34
N SER A 292 -7.63 10.25 1.25
CA SER A 292 -7.89 8.82 0.96
C SER A 292 -9.37 8.42 1.01
N GLY A 293 -10.28 9.40 1.14
CA GLY A 293 -11.70 9.15 1.40
C GLY A 293 -11.98 8.81 2.87
N GLY A 294 -13.01 8.01 3.10
CA GLY A 294 -13.42 7.59 4.44
C GLY A 294 -14.91 7.30 4.53
N HIS A 295 -15.52 7.66 5.65
CA HIS A 295 -16.95 7.42 5.86
C HIS A 295 -17.79 8.45 5.12
N ILE A 296 -18.68 7.98 4.24
CA ILE A 296 -19.64 8.83 3.50
C ILE A 296 -20.45 9.72 4.45
N SER A 297 -20.81 9.22 5.64
CA SER A 297 -21.53 10.01 6.63
C SER A 297 -20.73 11.20 7.15
N ILE A 298 -19.41 11.07 7.28
CA ILE A 298 -18.52 12.18 7.71
C ILE A 298 -18.26 13.13 6.54
N MET A 299 -18.15 12.60 5.31
CA MET A 299 -18.11 13.43 4.09
C MET A 299 -19.35 14.31 3.96
N ALA A 300 -20.53 13.73 4.25
CA ALA A 300 -21.81 14.43 4.20
C ALA A 300 -21.87 15.63 5.17
N GLU A 301 -21.09 15.63 6.25
CA GLU A 301 -21.06 16.74 7.21
C GLU A 301 -20.47 18.03 6.62
N LEU A 302 -19.69 17.95 5.53
CA LEU A 302 -19.13 19.12 4.85
C LEU A 302 -20.18 19.84 3.98
N LEU A 303 -21.11 19.09 3.37
CA LEU A 303 -22.02 19.62 2.35
C LEU A 303 -22.90 20.79 2.83
N PRO A 304 -23.49 20.77 4.04
CA PRO A 304 -24.30 21.88 4.54
C PRO A 304 -23.54 23.20 4.68
N TYR A 305 -22.20 23.17 4.72
CA TYR A 305 -21.38 24.38 4.77
C TYR A 305 -21.03 24.93 3.38
N LEU A 306 -21.17 24.11 2.33
CA LEU A 306 -20.76 24.46 0.97
C LEU A 306 -21.94 24.88 0.09
N THR A 307 -23.16 24.47 0.42
CA THR A 307 -24.36 24.77 -0.37
C THR A 307 -25.61 24.90 0.48
N SER A 308 -26.51 25.78 0.06
CA SER A 308 -27.87 25.93 0.58
C SER A 308 -28.87 24.99 -0.10
N GLU A 309 -28.48 24.35 -1.21
CA GLU A 309 -29.34 23.43 -1.95
C GLU A 309 -29.30 22.01 -1.35
N ALA A 310 -30.44 21.31 -1.43
CA ALA A 310 -30.54 19.94 -0.97
C ALA A 310 -29.70 19.00 -1.86
N VAL A 311 -28.68 18.37 -1.28
CA VAL A 311 -27.84 17.38 -1.98
C VAL A 311 -28.39 15.96 -1.73
N ARG A 312 -28.66 15.22 -2.80
CA ARG A 312 -29.00 13.79 -2.70
C ARG A 312 -27.73 12.97 -2.53
N ILE A 313 -27.61 12.30 -1.39
CA ILE A 313 -26.50 11.38 -1.09
C ILE A 313 -27.01 9.95 -1.28
N PRO A 314 -26.24 9.05 -1.92
CA PRO A 314 -26.60 7.64 -1.99
C PRO A 314 -26.81 7.07 -0.59
N TYR A 315 -28.00 6.54 -0.32
CA TYR A 315 -28.42 6.11 1.02
C TYR A 315 -28.01 4.66 1.36
N GLY A 316 -27.52 3.89 0.38
CA GLY A 316 -27.21 2.47 0.57
C GLY A 316 -26.02 1.98 -0.25
N VAL A 317 -25.20 1.14 0.39
CA VAL A 317 -24.17 0.34 -0.26
C VAL A 317 -24.64 -1.11 -0.23
N GLN A 318 -24.77 -1.74 -1.40
CA GLN A 318 -24.97 -3.18 -1.49
C GLN A 318 -23.61 -3.87 -1.56
N ILE A 319 -23.25 -4.58 -0.49
CA ILE A 319 -22.02 -5.37 -0.46
C ILE A 319 -22.38 -6.82 -0.77
N LYS A 320 -21.97 -7.31 -1.94
CA LYS A 320 -21.95 -8.74 -2.24
C LYS A 320 -20.65 -9.32 -1.71
N VAL A 321 -20.75 -10.36 -0.88
CA VAL A 321 -19.59 -11.06 -0.31
C VAL A 321 -19.64 -12.53 -0.72
N SER A 322 -18.48 -13.18 -0.85
CA SER A 322 -18.43 -14.63 -1.03
C SER A 322 -19.04 -15.35 0.18
N GLU A 323 -19.51 -16.59 -0.01
CA GLU A 323 -19.98 -17.41 1.12
C GLU A 323 -18.88 -17.63 2.17
N THR A 324 -17.62 -17.76 1.73
CA THR A 324 -16.46 -17.81 2.61
C THR A 324 -16.36 -16.55 3.47
N ALA A 325 -16.36 -15.36 2.87
CA ALA A 325 -16.29 -14.09 3.59
C ALA A 325 -17.51 -13.87 4.50
N LYS A 326 -18.71 -14.23 4.03
CA LYS A 326 -19.96 -14.19 4.81
C LYS A 326 -19.86 -15.07 6.05
N SER A 327 -19.37 -16.30 5.92
CA SER A 327 -19.20 -17.23 7.03
C SER A 327 -18.24 -16.67 8.09
N GLN A 328 -17.15 -16.02 7.66
CA GLN A 328 -16.16 -15.41 8.56
C GLN A 328 -16.70 -14.13 9.24
N LEU A 329 -17.43 -13.29 8.52
CA LEU A 329 -18.10 -12.10 9.07
C LEU A 329 -19.14 -12.49 10.13
N LEU A 330 -19.89 -13.58 9.89
CA LEU A 330 -20.86 -14.13 10.84
C LEU A 330 -20.18 -14.73 12.08
N LYS A 331 -19.02 -15.39 11.93
CA LYS A 331 -18.21 -15.88 13.07
C LYS A 331 -17.74 -14.72 13.96
N ARG A 332 -17.25 -13.62 13.38
CA ARG A 332 -16.84 -12.42 14.15
C ARG A 332 -17.97 -11.78 14.96
N ARG A 333 -19.21 -11.80 14.46
CA ARG A 333 -20.38 -11.29 15.20
C ARG A 333 -20.77 -12.17 16.40
N ARG A 334 -20.45 -13.46 16.40
CA ARG A 334 -20.67 -14.35 17.56
C ARG A 334 -19.52 -14.35 18.57
N GLY A 335 -18.36 -13.79 18.21
CA GLY A 335 -17.12 -13.83 18.99
C GLY A 335 -16.83 -12.59 19.84
N TRP A 336 -17.83 -11.83 20.32
CA TRP A 336 -17.57 -10.70 21.24
C TRP A 336 -17.03 -11.15 22.62
N PHE A 337 -16.89 -12.45 22.85
CA PHE A 337 -16.32 -13.03 24.08
C PHE A 337 -15.09 -13.92 23.90
N LEU A 338 -14.51 -14.06 22.70
CA LEU A 338 -13.30 -14.89 22.55
C LEU A 338 -12.21 -14.19 21.73
N ARG A 339 -10.98 -14.37 22.24
CA ARG A 339 -9.71 -13.77 21.87
C ARG A 339 -9.48 -13.78 20.34
N LYS A 340 -8.86 -12.71 19.82
CA LYS A 340 -8.35 -12.60 18.44
C LYS A 340 -7.45 -13.80 18.11
N GLU A 341 -7.97 -14.78 17.39
CA GLU A 341 -7.14 -15.74 16.66
C GLU A 341 -6.70 -15.12 15.33
N LYS A 342 -5.41 -15.34 15.03
CA LYS A 342 -4.73 -14.89 13.81
C LYS A 342 -5.37 -15.57 12.58
N TYR A 343 -5.20 -14.93 11.44
CA TYR A 343 -5.55 -15.45 10.12
C TYR A 343 -5.13 -16.92 9.97
N ASP A 344 -6.08 -17.81 9.71
CA ASP A 344 -5.79 -19.14 9.18
C ASP A 344 -5.32 -18.96 7.73
N LYS A 345 -4.03 -19.24 7.52
CA LYS A 345 -3.44 -19.47 6.21
C LYS A 345 -3.89 -20.87 5.77
N ASN A 346 -4.71 -20.95 4.74
CA ASN A 346 -4.75 -22.14 3.88
C ASN A 346 -3.87 -21.84 2.67
#